data_AF-A0A3D1S3S9-F1
#
_entry.id   AF-A0A3D1S3S9-F1
#
_cell.length_a   1.000
_cell.length_b   1.000
_cell.length_c   1.000
_cell.angle_alpha   90.00
_cell.angle_beta   90.00
_cell.angle_gamma   90.00
#
_symmetry.space_group_name_H-M   'P 1'
#
loop_
_entity.id
_entity.type
_entity.pdbx_description
1 polymer ?
#
loop_
_entity_poly.entity_id
_entity_poly.type
_entity_poly.pdbx_seq_one_letter_code
_entity_poly.pdbx_strand_id
1 'polypeptide(L)'
;MLKQRIITALVLAPLAILAILFLSVDAFQLVVAIVMGLGAYEWGNMSGLIQRRMKLVFTIIISAICVGLSLWVPASQIWQQGQLHDVFFWILALASLWWAYSLIMVIIYPKASAFWQQSHLIRNLFGVFTLVPTYVAIVTLRSSLFDVDSFYGASLIFYV
;
A
#
# COMPACT_ATOMS: atom_id res chain seq x y z
N MET A 1 -22.15 2.48 -19.76
CA MET A 1 -21.27 3.22 -18.84
C MET A 1 -21.72 3.12 -17.38
N LEU A 2 -22.90 3.62 -16.98
CA LEU A 2 -23.35 3.54 -15.58
C LEU A 2 -23.59 2.09 -15.10
N LYS A 3 -24.28 1.27 -15.89
CA LYS A 3 -24.56 -0.15 -15.55
C LYS A 3 -23.29 -0.94 -15.25
N GLN A 4 -22.24 -0.78 -16.07
CA GLN A 4 -20.96 -1.46 -15.88
C GLN A 4 -20.26 -1.01 -14.59
N ARG A 5 -20.23 0.31 -14.30
CA ARG A 5 -19.65 0.85 -13.06
C ARG A 5 -20.37 0.33 -11.81
N ILE A 6 -21.70 0.25 -11.85
CA ILE A 6 -22.51 -0.29 -10.75
C ILE A 6 -22.20 -1.77 -10.53
N ILE A 7 -22.16 -2.58 -11.60
CA ILE A 7 -21.86 -4.00 -11.50
C ILE A 7 -20.45 -4.23 -10.94
N THR A 8 -19.44 -3.50 -11.41
CA THR A 8 -18.07 -3.63 -10.89
C THR A 8 -17.97 -3.25 -9.41
N ALA A 9 -18.65 -2.18 -8.99
CA ALA A 9 -18.65 -1.78 -7.57
C ALA A 9 -19.37 -2.82 -6.70
N LEU A 10 -20.49 -3.36 -7.18
CA LEU A 10 -21.28 -4.37 -6.47
C LEU A 10 -20.54 -5.70 -6.33
N VAL A 11 -19.60 -6.02 -7.22
CA VAL A 11 -18.73 -7.21 -7.10
C VAL A 11 -17.50 -6.93 -6.24
N LEU A 12 -16.80 -5.81 -6.49
CA LEU A 12 -15.54 -5.51 -5.82
C LEU A 12 -15.72 -5.15 -4.34
N ALA A 13 -16.76 -4.42 -3.97
CA ALA A 13 -16.96 -4.02 -2.57
C ALA A 13 -17.20 -5.21 -1.64
N PRO A 14 -18.12 -6.16 -1.94
CA PRO A 14 -18.26 -7.38 -1.14
C PRO A 14 -17.00 -8.22 -1.14
N LEU A 15 -16.31 -8.34 -2.28
CA LEU A 15 -15.07 -9.10 -2.37
C LEU A 15 -13.99 -8.53 -1.45
N ALA A 16 -13.82 -7.21 -1.42
CA ALA A 16 -12.90 -6.53 -0.51
C ALA A 16 -13.28 -6.75 0.96
N ILE A 17 -14.57 -6.63 1.30
CA ILE A 17 -15.06 -6.88 2.66
C ILE A 17 -14.80 -8.33 3.06
N LEU A 18 -15.08 -9.30 2.18
CA LEU A 18 -14.81 -10.71 2.43
C LEU A 18 -13.32 -10.98 2.63
N ALA A 19 -12.46 -10.36 1.82
CA ALA A 19 -11.01 -10.47 1.98
C ALA A 19 -10.53 -9.88 3.31
N ILE A 20 -11.08 -8.75 3.74
CA ILE A 20 -10.72 -8.12 5.02
C ILE A 20 -11.19 -8.98 6.20
N LEU A 21 -12.43 -9.47 6.17
CA LEU A 21 -13.04 -10.17 7.31
C LEU A 21 -12.59 -11.63 7.45
N PHE A 22 -12.58 -12.40 6.36
CA PHE A 22 -12.48 -13.86 6.42
C PHE A 22 -11.13 -14.42 6.04
N LEU A 23 -10.28 -13.62 5.40
CA LEU A 23 -8.98 -14.11 4.93
C LEU A 23 -8.00 -14.18 6.10
N SER A 24 -7.18 -15.24 6.15
CA SER A 24 -6.05 -15.31 7.09
C SER A 24 -5.08 -14.16 6.80
N VAL A 25 -4.35 -13.72 7.82
CA VAL A 25 -3.43 -12.57 7.69
C VAL A 25 -2.37 -12.83 6.60
N ASP A 26 -1.86 -14.06 6.47
CA ASP A 26 -0.89 -14.42 5.41
C ASP A 26 -1.49 -14.32 4.01
N ALA A 27 -2.70 -14.84 3.80
CA ALA A 27 -3.36 -14.74 2.50
C ALA A 27 -3.80 -13.30 2.21
N PHE A 28 -4.18 -12.53 3.24
CA PHE A 28 -4.49 -11.11 3.13
C PHE A 28 -3.29 -10.28 2.68
N GLN A 29 -2.10 -10.52 3.23
CA GLN A 29 -0.85 -9.91 2.75
C GLN A 29 -0.66 -10.11 1.24
N LEU A 30 -0.84 -11.33 0.74
CA LEU A 30 -0.68 -11.60 -0.69
C LEU A 30 -1.73 -10.85 -1.54
N VAL A 31 -2.99 -10.82 -1.11
CA VAL A 31 -4.05 -10.08 -1.82
C VAL A 31 -3.75 -8.59 -1.84
N VAL A 32 -3.34 -8.00 -0.73
CA VAL A 32 -2.97 -6.57 -0.68
C VAL A 32 -1.75 -6.31 -1.55
N ALA A 33 -0.75 -7.20 -1.59
CA ALA A 33 0.39 -7.07 -2.49
C ALA A 33 -0.02 -7.04 -3.98
N ILE A 34 -0.99 -7.86 -4.38
CA ILE A 34 -1.56 -7.83 -5.75
C ILE A 34 -2.23 -6.47 -6.02
N VAL A 35 -3.04 -5.97 -5.08
CA VAL A 35 -3.70 -4.66 -5.19
C VAL A 35 -2.66 -3.54 -5.31
N MET A 36 -1.57 -3.58 -4.54
CA MET A 36 -0.48 -2.60 -4.64
C MET A 36 0.28 -2.71 -5.96
N GLY A 37 0.43 -3.91 -6.53
CA GLY A 37 0.97 -4.11 -7.87
C GLY A 37 0.12 -3.44 -8.96
N LEU A 38 -1.21 -3.57 -8.87
CA LEU A 38 -2.15 -2.84 -9.75
C LEU A 38 -2.00 -1.32 -9.57
N GLY A 39 -1.93 -0.85 -8.32
CA GLY A 39 -1.67 0.55 -8.00
C GLY A 39 -0.35 1.06 -8.58
N ALA A 40 0.71 0.26 -8.53
CA ALA A 40 2.01 0.57 -9.11
C ALA A 40 1.94 0.68 -10.64
N TYR A 41 1.17 -0.17 -11.30
CA TYR A 41 0.99 -0.11 -12.75
C TYR A 41 0.32 1.22 -13.18
N GLU A 42 -0.73 1.62 -12.47
CA GLU A 42 -1.41 2.89 -12.69
C GLU A 42 -0.52 4.09 -12.32
N TRP A 43 0.26 3.97 -11.24
CA TRP A 43 1.25 4.98 -10.87
C TRP A 43 2.28 5.21 -11.96
N GLY A 44 2.72 4.16 -12.65
CA GLY A 44 3.64 4.29 -13.79
C GLY A 44 3.08 5.21 -14.89
N ASN A 45 1.76 5.22 -15.10
CA ASN A 45 1.13 6.17 -16.02
C ASN A 45 1.19 7.61 -15.47
N MET A 46 0.91 7.76 -14.17
CA MET A 46 0.95 9.05 -13.46
C MET A 46 2.37 9.61 -13.30
N SER A 47 3.42 8.79 -13.34
CA SER A 47 4.83 9.19 -13.24
C SER A 47 5.48 9.49 -14.59
N GLY A 48 4.72 9.34 -15.69
CA GLY A 48 5.18 9.62 -17.05
C GLY A 48 6.00 8.50 -17.68
N LEU A 49 5.93 7.26 -17.16
CA LEU A 49 6.51 6.11 -17.82
C LEU A 49 5.62 5.73 -19.02
N ILE A 50 6.01 6.15 -20.22
CA ILE A 50 5.21 5.90 -21.44
C ILE A 50 5.34 4.43 -21.89
N GLN A 51 6.52 3.83 -21.70
CA GLN A 51 6.79 2.48 -22.17
C GLN A 51 6.15 1.42 -21.27
N ARG A 52 5.38 0.50 -21.88
CA ARG A 52 4.73 -0.62 -21.17
C ARG A 52 5.73 -1.48 -20.38
N ARG A 53 6.94 -1.69 -20.91
CA ARG A 53 8.01 -2.44 -20.23
C ARG A 53 8.43 -1.79 -18.92
N MET A 54 8.60 -0.47 -18.90
CA MET A 54 9.00 0.26 -17.69
C MET A 54 7.91 0.23 -16.62
N LYS A 55 6.63 0.33 -17.02
CA LYS A 55 5.50 0.16 -16.10
C LYS A 55 5.52 -1.21 -15.44
N LEU A 56 5.71 -2.27 -16.25
CA LEU A 56 5.77 -3.64 -15.74
C LEU A 56 6.95 -3.84 -14.80
N VAL A 57 8.13 -3.29 -15.12
CA VAL A 57 9.30 -3.34 -14.21
C VAL A 57 8.98 -2.68 -12.88
N PHE A 58 8.37 -1.48 -12.89
CA PHE A 58 7.97 -0.79 -11.66
C PHE A 58 6.94 -1.59 -10.85
N THR A 59 5.92 -2.14 -11.50
CA THR A 59 4.95 -3.04 -10.86
C THR A 59 5.61 -4.26 -10.24
N ILE A 60 6.53 -4.91 -10.95
CA ILE A 60 7.26 -6.07 -10.44
C ILE A 60 8.10 -5.68 -9.22
N ILE A 61 8.79 -4.54 -9.26
CA ILE A 61 9.60 -4.06 -8.12
C ILE A 61 8.71 -3.84 -6.90
N ILE A 62 7.60 -3.10 -7.02
CA ILE A 62 6.70 -2.83 -5.89
C ILE A 62 6.10 -4.14 -5.34
N SER A 63 5.63 -5.02 -6.23
CA SER A 63 5.03 -6.30 -5.84
C SER A 63 6.07 -7.20 -5.16
N ALA A 64 7.30 -7.24 -5.68
CA ALA A 64 8.41 -8.00 -5.09
C ALA A 64 8.81 -7.46 -3.71
N ILE A 65 8.79 -6.14 -3.51
CA ILE A 65 9.02 -5.55 -2.18
C ILE A 65 7.91 -5.98 -1.21
N CYS A 66 6.63 -5.89 -1.61
CA CYS A 66 5.51 -6.26 -0.74
C CYS A 66 5.52 -7.75 -0.38
N VAL A 67 5.75 -8.62 -1.37
CA VAL A 67 5.87 -10.08 -1.15
C VAL A 67 7.14 -10.40 -0.35
N GLY A 68 8.26 -9.73 -0.62
CA GLY A 68 9.49 -9.89 0.16
C GLY A 68 9.30 -9.53 1.63
N LEU A 69 8.55 -8.46 1.93
CA LEU A 69 8.18 -8.10 3.29
C LEU A 69 7.26 -9.13 3.95
N SER A 70 6.30 -9.69 3.21
CA SER A 70 5.43 -10.79 3.68
C SER A 70 6.24 -12.05 4.05
N LEU A 71 7.20 -12.42 3.21
CA LEU A 71 8.07 -13.58 3.46
C LEU A 71 9.07 -13.34 4.60
N TRP A 72 9.55 -12.11 4.75
CA TRP A 72 10.52 -11.77 5.79
C TRP A 72 9.87 -11.60 7.17
N VAL A 73 8.64 -11.06 7.22
CA VAL A 73 7.86 -10.88 8.44
C VAL A 73 6.53 -11.64 8.31
N PRO A 74 6.50 -12.93 8.68
CA PRO A 74 5.28 -13.73 8.73
C PRO A 74 4.22 -13.08 9.62
N ALA A 75 2.94 -13.37 9.39
CA ALA A 75 1.84 -12.77 10.13
C ALA A 75 1.99 -12.84 11.66
N SER A 76 2.47 -13.97 12.17
CA SER A 76 2.68 -14.21 13.61
C SER A 76 3.80 -13.36 14.24
N GLN A 77 4.67 -12.77 13.41
CA GLN A 77 5.80 -11.98 13.87
C GLN A 77 5.57 -10.47 13.73
N ILE A 78 4.46 -10.04 13.12
CA ILE A 78 4.16 -8.61 12.96
C ILE A 78 3.96 -7.95 14.32
N TRP A 79 3.21 -8.62 15.20
CA TRP A 79 2.94 -8.17 16.56
C TRP A 79 3.50 -9.20 17.54
N GLN A 80 4.54 -8.81 18.28
CA GLN A 80 5.16 -9.65 19.30
C GLN A 80 4.99 -8.97 20.65
N GLN A 81 4.25 -9.62 21.57
CA GLN A 81 4.03 -9.10 22.94
C GLN A 81 3.48 -7.65 22.97
N GLY A 82 2.64 -7.28 21.99
CA GLY A 82 2.07 -5.94 21.87
C GLY A 82 2.99 -4.89 21.24
N GLN A 83 4.21 -5.26 20.84
CA GLN A 83 5.09 -4.41 20.06
C GLN A 83 5.06 -4.78 18.58
N LEU A 84 5.08 -3.75 17.73
CA LEU A 84 5.17 -3.91 16.29
C LEU A 84 6.62 -4.27 15.92
N HIS A 85 6.79 -5.18 14.98
CA HIS A 85 8.12 -5.51 14.45
C HIS A 85 8.85 -4.25 13.96
N ASP A 86 10.12 -4.10 14.35
CA ASP A 86 10.97 -2.94 14.04
C ASP A 86 10.94 -2.50 12.58
N VAL A 87 10.98 -3.46 11.63
CA VAL A 87 10.93 -3.18 10.19
C VAL A 87 9.65 -2.44 9.82
N PHE A 88 8.49 -2.91 10.29
CA PHE A 88 7.20 -2.31 10.02
C PHE A 88 7.09 -0.95 10.70
N PHE A 89 7.57 -0.84 11.94
CA PHE A 89 7.63 0.43 12.66
C PHE A 89 8.44 1.50 11.92
N TRP A 90 9.66 1.18 11.49
CA TRP A 90 10.51 2.14 10.78
C TRP A 90 9.98 2.52 9.41
N ILE A 91 9.35 1.58 8.68
CA ILE A 91 8.68 1.91 7.41
C ILE A 91 7.54 2.91 7.65
N LEU A 92 6.70 2.71 8.67
CA LEU A 92 5.60 3.62 9.00
C LEU A 92 6.09 4.98 9.54
N ALA A 93 7.17 4.99 10.32
CA ALA A 93 7.80 6.22 10.80
C ALA A 93 8.34 7.05 9.63
N LEU A 94 9.06 6.40 8.70
CA LEU A 94 9.57 7.06 7.50
C LEU A 94 8.43 7.53 6.58
N ALA A 95 7.34 6.77 6.50
CA ALA A 95 6.16 7.17 5.76
C ALA A 95 5.49 8.42 6.34
N SER A 96 5.44 8.54 7.67
CA SER A 96 4.91 9.73 8.34
C SER A 96 5.75 10.97 8.00
N LEU A 97 7.08 10.84 8.01
CA LEU A 97 7.99 11.91 7.56
C LEU A 97 7.79 12.24 6.09
N TRP A 98 7.62 11.22 5.24
CA TRP A 98 7.35 11.38 3.82
C TRP A 98 6.06 12.15 3.56
N TRP A 99 4.98 11.81 4.27
CA TRP A 99 3.71 12.53 4.17
C TRP A 99 3.82 13.99 4.60
N ALA A 100 4.56 14.28 5.67
CA ALA A 100 4.84 15.65 6.08
C ALA A 100 5.62 16.43 5.01
N TYR A 101 6.65 15.80 4.42
CA TYR A 101 7.41 16.38 3.30
C TYR A 101 6.53 16.62 2.07
N SER A 102 5.66 15.66 1.73
CA SER A 102 4.70 15.77 0.63
C SER A 102 3.72 16.93 0.83
N LEU A 103 3.23 17.12 2.06
CA LEU A 103 2.34 18.22 2.41
C LEU A 103 3.03 19.58 2.24
N ILE A 104 4.29 19.72 2.68
CA ILE A 104 5.08 20.94 2.48
C ILE A 104 5.22 21.26 0.99
N MET A 105 5.51 20.25 0.16
CA MET A 105 5.62 20.41 -1.28
C MET A 105 4.32 20.89 -1.93
N VAL A 106 3.16 20.43 -1.44
CA VAL A 106 1.85 20.88 -1.90
C VAL A 106 1.60 22.35 -1.51
N ILE A 107 1.97 22.76 -0.30
CA ILE A 107 1.80 24.15 0.16
C ILE A 107 2.68 25.13 -0.64
N ILE A 108 3.89 24.72 -1.01
CA ILE A 108 4.86 25.57 -1.76
C ILE A 108 4.59 25.57 -3.27
N TYR A 109 3.58 24.82 -3.73
CA TYR A 109 3.21 24.77 -5.14
C TYR A 109 2.85 26.18 -5.67
N PRO A 110 3.32 26.58 -6.89
CA PRO A 110 4.02 25.78 -7.91
C PRO A 110 5.56 25.81 -7.84
N LYS A 111 6.18 26.57 -6.93
CA LYS A 111 7.65 26.79 -6.95
C LYS A 111 8.45 25.51 -6.78
N ALA A 112 7.92 24.56 -6.01
CA ALA A 112 8.59 23.29 -5.74
C ALA A 112 8.43 22.28 -6.91
N SER A 113 7.48 22.49 -7.84
CA SER A 113 7.19 21.52 -8.90
C SER A 113 8.28 21.39 -9.96
N ALA A 114 9.10 22.41 -10.15
CA ALA A 114 10.21 22.38 -11.11
C ALA A 114 11.21 21.25 -10.81
N PHE A 115 11.41 20.89 -9.54
CA PHE A 115 12.39 19.90 -9.11
C PHE A 115 11.96 18.45 -9.42
N TRP A 116 10.70 18.08 -9.14
CA TRP A 116 10.23 16.70 -9.34
C TRP A 116 9.54 16.47 -10.69
N GLN A 117 8.99 17.50 -11.34
CA GLN A 117 8.20 17.33 -12.56
C GLN A 117 9.04 16.86 -13.75
N GLN A 118 10.32 17.24 -13.80
CA GLN A 118 11.23 16.91 -14.91
C GLN A 118 11.84 15.50 -14.80
N SER A 119 11.88 14.90 -13.61
CA SER A 119 12.55 13.61 -13.39
C SER A 119 11.54 12.48 -13.19
N HIS A 120 11.57 11.53 -14.12
CA HIS A 120 10.81 10.27 -14.00
C HIS A 120 11.24 9.45 -12.77
N LEU A 121 12.52 9.51 -12.40
CA LEU A 121 13.07 8.75 -11.28
C LEU A 121 12.49 9.26 -9.95
N ILE A 122 12.46 10.57 -9.76
CA ILE A 122 11.88 11.20 -8.57
C ILE A 122 10.39 10.85 -8.45
N ARG A 123 9.61 10.94 -9.54
CA ARG A 123 8.18 10.59 -9.54
C ARG A 123 7.90 9.12 -9.23
N ASN A 124 8.78 8.21 -9.65
CA ASN A 124 8.66 6.80 -9.30
C ASN A 124 9.02 6.56 -7.82
N LEU A 125 10.01 7.28 -7.29
CA LEU A 125 10.40 7.19 -5.89
C LEU A 125 9.26 7.63 -4.96
N PHE A 126 8.49 8.66 -5.34
CA PHE A 126 7.27 9.04 -4.64
C PHE A 126 6.28 7.88 -4.58
N GLY A 127 6.12 7.14 -5.68
CA GLY A 127 5.27 5.95 -5.73
C GLY A 127 5.74 4.86 -4.78
N VAL A 128 7.04 4.63 -4.65
CA VAL A 128 7.60 3.66 -3.69
C VAL A 128 7.27 4.08 -2.25
N PHE A 129 7.54 5.34 -1.90
CA PHE A 129 7.29 5.86 -0.55
C PHE A 129 5.80 6.02 -0.20
N THR A 130 4.91 5.97 -1.19
CA THR A 130 3.46 5.92 -0.95
C THR A 130 2.95 4.48 -0.90
N LEU A 131 3.22 3.66 -1.92
CA LEU A 131 2.62 2.33 -2.06
C LEU A 131 3.16 1.32 -1.03
N VAL A 132 4.47 1.30 -0.77
CA VAL A 132 5.07 0.32 0.15
C VAL A 132 4.60 0.57 1.59
N PRO A 133 4.57 1.81 2.11
CA PRO A 133 4.01 2.04 3.43
C PRO A 133 2.50 1.82 3.53
N THR A 134 1.74 2.06 2.46
CA THR A 134 0.31 1.72 2.44
C THR A 134 0.08 0.22 2.61
N TYR A 135 0.87 -0.62 1.93
CA TYR A 135 0.87 -2.07 2.16
C TYR A 135 1.10 -2.41 3.63
N VAL A 136 2.19 -1.87 4.20
CA VAL A 136 2.58 -2.11 5.60
C VAL A 136 1.48 -1.67 6.56
N ALA A 137 0.92 -0.47 6.38
CA ALA A 137 -0.13 0.07 7.25
C ALA A 137 -1.38 -0.83 7.27
N ILE A 138 -1.87 -1.22 6.08
CA ILE A 138 -3.08 -2.06 5.97
C ILE A 138 -2.85 -3.43 6.62
N VAL A 139 -1.68 -4.03 6.40
CA VAL A 139 -1.32 -5.32 6.99
C VAL A 139 -1.16 -5.23 8.51
N THR A 140 -0.53 -4.16 9.02
CA THR A 140 -0.38 -3.91 10.47
C THR A 140 -1.73 -3.76 11.17
N LEU A 141 -2.66 -3.03 10.56
CA LEU A 141 -4.01 -2.87 11.12
C LEU A 141 -4.74 -4.21 11.15
N ARG A 142 -4.68 -4.98 10.06
CA ARG A 142 -5.34 -6.29 9.97
C ARG A 142 -4.84 -7.30 11.00
N SER A 143 -3.55 -7.30 11.27
CA SER A 143 -2.90 -8.26 12.17
C SER A 143 -2.99 -7.88 13.65
N SER A 144 -3.47 -6.67 13.97
CA SER A 144 -3.60 -6.21 15.35
C SER A 144 -4.61 -7.04 16.12
N LEU A 145 -4.16 -7.60 17.27
CA LEU A 145 -4.98 -8.42 18.19
C LEU A 145 -5.70 -9.60 17.51
N PHE A 146 -5.18 -10.09 16.38
CA PHE A 146 -5.80 -11.16 15.60
C PHE A 146 -5.99 -12.46 16.40
N ASP A 147 -5.05 -12.77 17.30
CA ASP A 147 -5.09 -13.97 18.15
C ASP A 147 -6.15 -13.88 19.26
N VAL A 148 -6.60 -12.68 19.61
CA VAL A 148 -7.63 -12.44 20.64
C VAL A 148 -9.01 -12.32 20.00
N ASP A 149 -9.11 -11.52 18.95
CA ASP A 149 -10.31 -11.40 18.13
C ASP A 149 -9.94 -11.19 16.66
N SER A 150 -10.26 -12.20 15.85
CA SER A 150 -10.01 -12.20 14.41
C SER A 150 -10.62 -11.00 13.66
N PHE A 151 -11.68 -10.39 14.22
CA PHE A 151 -12.38 -9.25 13.63
C PHE A 151 -11.92 -7.90 14.15
N TYR A 152 -11.13 -7.84 15.24
CA TYR A 152 -10.68 -6.57 15.80
C TYR A 152 -9.83 -5.79 14.81
N GLY A 153 -8.76 -6.41 14.27
CA GLY A 153 -7.93 -5.77 13.25
C GLY A 153 -8.68 -5.43 11.96
N ALA A 154 -9.70 -6.22 11.60
CA ALA A 154 -10.58 -5.90 10.47
C ALA A 154 -11.46 -4.67 10.74
N SER A 155 -11.95 -4.50 11.97
CA SER A 155 -12.72 -3.31 12.37
C SER A 155 -11.89 -2.04 12.33
N LEU A 156 -10.61 -2.10 12.73
CA LEU A 156 -9.70 -0.95 12.66
C LEU A 156 -9.54 -0.41 11.24
N ILE A 157 -9.55 -1.28 10.23
CA ILE A 157 -9.47 -0.88 8.83
C ILE A 157 -10.71 -0.10 8.40
N PHE A 158 -11.89 -0.38 8.96
CA PHE A 158 -13.11 0.36 8.64
C PHE A 158 -13.22 1.72 9.35
N TYR A 159 -12.44 1.95 10.41
CA TYR A 159 -12.46 3.21 11.16
C TYR A 159 -11.55 4.30 10.57
N VAL A 160 -10.58 3.93 9.72
CA VAL A 160 -9.62 4.85 9.08
C VAL A 160 -10.09 5.22 7.68
#